data_AF-A0A6B3GAC6-F1
#
_entry.id   AF-A0A6B3GAC6-F1
#
_cell.length_a   1.000
_cell.length_b   1.000
_cell.length_c   1.000
_cell.angle_alpha   90.00
_cell.angle_beta   90.00
_cell.angle_gamma   90.00
#
_symmetry.space_group_name_H-M   'P 1'
#
loop_
_entity.id
_entity.type
_entity.pdbx_description
1 polymer ?
#
loop_
_entity_poly.entity_id
_entity_poly.type
_entity_poly.pdbx_seq_one_letter_code
_entity_poly.pdbx_strand_id
1 'polypeptide(L)'
;GAPPPSAEELAGLAAPLGSGPGIVKDFVKSRKHEWHEACYVPELGDPRHLTSVVGRFVELQGDFLAGGLVFRAFEQFVAGGEARVWWVDGEAVLVTAHPDTPDRRPSPELPSVREAVGRLGLRWVT
;
A
#
# COMPACT_ATOMS: atom_id res chain seq x y z
N GLY A 1 -10.44 17.21 -17.86
CA GLY A 1 -10.28 16.68 -16.50
C GLY A 1 -9.84 17.79 -15.56
N ALA A 2 -9.90 17.57 -14.25
CA ALA A 2 -9.24 18.45 -13.29
C ALA A 2 -7.73 18.51 -13.59
N PRO A 3 -7.05 19.64 -13.33
CA PRO A 3 -5.60 19.71 -13.48
C PRO A 3 -4.93 18.69 -12.54
N PRO A 4 -3.73 18.18 -12.90
CA PRO A 4 -2.97 17.34 -11.99
C PRO A 4 -2.65 18.11 -10.70
N PRO A 5 -2.59 17.43 -9.55
CA PRO A 5 -2.26 18.05 -8.27
C PRO A 5 -0.88 18.70 -8.33
N SER A 6 -0.76 19.85 -7.69
CA SER A 6 0.49 20.59 -7.54
C SER A 6 1.46 19.85 -6.61
N ALA A 7 2.75 20.16 -6.72
CA ALA A 7 3.77 19.59 -5.85
C ALA A 7 3.50 19.87 -4.35
N GLU A 8 2.90 21.02 -4.03
CA GLU A 8 2.52 21.38 -2.66
C GLU A 8 1.38 20.51 -2.13
N GLU A 9 0.35 20.27 -2.94
CA GLU A 9 -0.75 19.35 -2.59
C GLU A 9 -0.23 17.92 -2.38
N LEU A 10 0.68 17.46 -3.25
CA LEU A 10 1.28 16.14 -3.13
C LEU A 10 2.14 16.02 -1.87
N ALA A 11 2.96 17.02 -1.57
CA ALA A 11 3.77 17.06 -0.35
C ALA A 11 2.87 17.07 0.90
N GLY A 12 1.79 17.85 0.90
CA GLY A 12 0.82 17.88 1.99
C GLY A 12 0.13 16.53 2.20
N LEU A 13 -0.23 15.82 1.12
CA LEU A 13 -0.84 14.50 1.18
C LEU A 13 0.14 13.42 1.68
N ALA A 14 1.44 13.53 1.35
CA ALA A 14 2.47 12.60 1.78
C ALA A 14 2.98 12.87 3.21
N ALA A 15 2.88 14.12 3.71
CA ALA A 15 3.45 14.54 4.98
C ALA A 15 3.10 13.65 6.19
N PRO A 16 1.86 13.15 6.37
CA PRO A 16 1.53 12.28 7.50
C PRO A 16 2.25 10.93 7.49
N LEU A 17 2.80 10.50 6.35
CA LEU A 17 3.57 9.25 6.23
C LEU A 17 5.03 9.42 6.65
N GLY A 18 5.50 10.65 6.82
CA GLY A 18 6.89 10.96 7.15
C GLY A 18 7.86 10.78 5.98
N SER A 19 9.14 10.72 6.30
CA SER A 19 10.23 10.48 5.34
C SER A 19 10.37 9.01 4.97
N GLY A 20 11.00 8.74 3.83
CA GLY A 20 11.35 7.40 3.37
C GLY A 20 10.50 6.95 2.17
N PRO A 21 10.63 5.69 1.76
CA PRO A 21 10.01 5.21 0.55
C PRO A 21 8.50 5.05 0.69
N GLY A 22 7.80 5.21 -0.42
CA GLY A 22 6.36 5.06 -0.52
C GLY A 22 5.91 4.48 -1.84
N ILE A 23 4.60 4.28 -1.96
CA ILE A 23 3.96 3.95 -3.22
C ILE A 23 2.78 4.89 -3.50
N VAL A 24 2.50 5.11 -4.77
CA VAL A 24 1.24 5.68 -5.27
C VAL A 24 0.38 4.62 -5.94
N LYS A 25 -0.92 4.67 -5.68
CA LYS A 25 -1.96 3.91 -6.39
C LYS A 25 -3.24 4.72 -6.47
N ASP A 26 -4.20 4.26 -7.26
CA ASP A 26 -5.57 4.75 -7.19
C ASP A 26 -6.39 3.87 -6.22
N PHE A 27 -7.72 4.00 -6.19
CA PHE A 27 -8.53 3.23 -5.23
C PHE A 27 -8.55 1.73 -5.54
N VAL A 28 -8.19 1.32 -6.76
CA VAL A 28 -8.31 -0.06 -7.26
C VAL A 28 -6.95 -0.66 -7.64
N LYS A 29 -6.12 0.05 -8.41
CA LYS A 29 -4.91 -0.46 -9.07
C LYS A 29 -3.68 0.41 -8.79
N SER A 30 -2.52 -0.25 -8.86
CA SER A 30 -1.21 0.40 -8.96
C SER A 30 -0.59 0.13 -10.34
N ARG A 31 0.52 0.79 -10.63
CA ARG A 31 1.34 0.57 -11.83
C ARG A 31 2.51 -0.37 -11.55
N LYS A 32 2.18 -1.60 -11.14
CA LYS A 32 3.20 -2.57 -10.70
C LYS A 32 4.20 -2.98 -11.80
N HIS A 33 3.81 -2.86 -13.07
CA HIS A 33 4.69 -3.20 -14.20
C HIS A 33 5.68 -2.05 -14.49
N GLU A 34 5.27 -0.82 -14.20
CA GLU A 34 6.07 0.41 -14.30
C GLU A 34 6.58 0.85 -12.92
N TRP A 35 7.03 -0.11 -12.11
CA TRP A 35 7.26 0.08 -10.67
C TRP A 35 8.04 1.35 -10.34
N HIS A 36 9.24 1.52 -10.90
CA HIS A 36 10.10 2.68 -10.62
C HIS A 36 9.68 3.96 -11.34
N GLU A 37 8.83 3.86 -12.36
CA GLU A 37 8.42 5.00 -13.19
C GLU A 37 7.15 5.66 -12.65
N ALA A 38 6.23 4.86 -12.13
CA ALA A 38 4.85 5.27 -11.89
C ALA A 38 4.21 4.64 -10.64
N CYS A 39 4.97 3.99 -9.75
CA CYS A 39 4.40 3.38 -8.55
C CYS A 39 5.22 3.65 -7.30
N TYR A 40 6.50 3.32 -7.32
CA TYR A 40 7.42 3.45 -6.21
C TYR A 40 8.04 4.84 -6.16
N VAL A 41 7.99 5.44 -4.97
CA VAL A 41 8.63 6.72 -4.67
C VAL A 41 9.75 6.43 -3.67
N PRO A 42 11.03 6.59 -4.04
CA PRO A 42 12.14 6.26 -3.14
C PRO A 42 12.20 7.13 -1.88
N GLU A 43 11.72 8.38 -1.97
CA GLU A 43 11.68 9.34 -0.87
C GLU A 43 10.44 10.24 -1.01
N LEU A 44 9.45 10.06 -0.13
CA LEU A 44 8.23 10.87 -0.10
C LEU A 44 8.50 12.35 0.25
N GLY A 45 9.61 12.62 0.95
CA GLY A 45 10.07 13.97 1.27
C GLY A 45 10.76 14.71 0.12
N ASP A 46 10.92 14.11 -1.06
CA ASP A 46 11.43 14.77 -2.27
C ASP A 46 10.25 15.17 -3.18
N PRO A 47 9.81 16.46 -3.15
CA PRO A 47 8.63 16.88 -3.91
C PRO A 47 8.81 16.75 -5.41
N ARG A 48 10.05 16.85 -5.93
CA ARG A 48 10.28 16.77 -7.38
C ARG A 48 10.12 15.33 -7.85
N HIS A 49 10.73 14.39 -7.13
CA HIS A 49 10.62 12.97 -7.46
C HIS A 49 9.20 12.46 -7.26
N LEU A 50 8.56 12.83 -6.15
CA LEU A 50 7.15 12.52 -5.89
C LEU A 50 6.26 13.02 -7.04
N THR A 51 6.41 14.28 -7.45
CA THR A 51 5.62 14.87 -8.55
C THR A 51 5.87 14.13 -9.87
N SER A 52 7.11 13.74 -10.16
CA SER A 52 7.45 12.99 -11.38
C SER A 52 6.75 11.63 -11.42
N VAL A 53 6.85 10.84 -10.36
CA VAL A 53 6.24 9.49 -10.30
C VAL A 53 4.71 9.60 -10.33
N VAL A 54 4.13 10.55 -9.60
CA VAL A 54 2.67 10.76 -9.56
C VAL A 54 2.15 11.26 -10.91
N GLY A 55 2.85 12.20 -11.55
CA GLY A 55 2.50 12.69 -12.88
C GLY A 55 2.45 11.55 -13.89
N ARG A 56 3.46 10.68 -13.87
CA ARG A 56 3.50 9.51 -14.74
C ARG A 56 2.41 8.48 -14.40
N PHE A 57 2.14 8.26 -13.11
CA PHE A 57 1.03 7.42 -12.67
C PHE A 57 -0.31 7.90 -13.22
N VAL A 58 -0.62 9.19 -13.06
CA VAL A 58 -1.87 9.79 -13.55
C VAL A 58 -1.97 9.72 -15.07
N GLU A 59 -0.89 10.01 -15.78
CA GLU A 59 -0.84 9.90 -17.24
C GLU A 59 -1.14 8.47 -17.71
N LEU A 60 -0.49 7.46 -17.12
CA LEU A 60 -0.69 6.06 -17.47
C LEU A 60 -2.06 5.51 -17.05
N GLN A 61 -2.63 6.04 -15.96
CA GLN A 61 -4.03 5.75 -15.59
C GLN A 61 -5.01 6.30 -16.61
N GLY A 62 -4.83 7.55 -17.06
CA GLY A 62 -5.71 8.21 -18.02
C GLY A 62 -7.18 8.12 -17.58
N ASP A 63 -8.06 7.71 -18.50
CA ASP A 63 -9.50 7.57 -18.25
C ASP A 63 -9.84 6.43 -17.26
N PHE A 64 -8.88 5.58 -16.90
CA PHE A 64 -9.06 4.49 -15.94
C PHE A 64 -8.66 4.86 -14.52
N LEU A 65 -8.33 6.12 -14.22
CA LEU A 65 -8.06 6.57 -12.86
C LEU A 65 -9.30 6.37 -11.98
N ALA A 66 -9.20 5.45 -11.02
CA ALA A 66 -10.34 5.09 -10.17
C ALA A 66 -10.33 5.88 -8.86
N GLY A 67 -11.30 6.78 -8.70
CA GLY A 67 -11.45 7.60 -7.50
C GLY A 67 -10.39 8.69 -7.42
N GLY A 68 -9.31 8.45 -6.68
CA GLY A 68 -8.24 9.42 -6.47
C GLY A 68 -6.91 8.77 -6.11
N LEU A 69 -5.93 9.60 -5.77
CA LEU A 69 -4.59 9.14 -5.37
C LEU A 69 -4.58 8.64 -3.93
N VAL A 70 -3.86 7.55 -3.72
CA VAL A 70 -3.60 6.96 -2.40
C VAL A 70 -2.10 6.77 -2.26
N PHE A 71 -1.54 7.34 -1.20
CA PHE A 71 -0.18 7.08 -0.78
C PHE A 71 -0.12 6.08 0.36
N ARG A 72 0.93 5.26 0.34
CA ARG A 72 1.27 4.36 1.45
C ARG A 72 2.78 4.40 1.67
N ALA A 73 3.20 4.37 2.91
CA ALA A 73 4.59 4.08 3.23
C ALA A 73 4.95 2.69 2.68
N PHE A 74 6.16 2.58 2.11
CA PHE A 74 6.66 1.33 1.59
C PHE A 74 7.49 0.64 2.67
N GLU A 75 7.01 -0.52 3.12
CA GLU A 75 7.73 -1.36 4.06
C GLU A 75 8.55 -2.40 3.31
N GLN A 76 9.83 -2.52 3.66
CA GLN A 76 10.66 -3.58 3.11
C GLN A 76 10.22 -4.93 3.66
N PHE A 77 10.02 -5.89 2.77
CA PHE A 77 9.72 -7.24 3.17
C PHE A 77 10.91 -7.84 3.94
N VAL A 78 10.67 -8.20 5.20
CA VAL A 78 11.70 -8.79 6.07
C VAL A 78 11.84 -10.29 5.83
N ALA A 79 13.00 -10.84 6.15
CA ALA A 79 13.20 -12.28 6.15
C ALA A 79 12.25 -12.95 7.17
N GLY A 80 11.63 -14.08 6.80
CA GLY A 80 10.69 -14.81 7.66
C GLY A 80 9.55 -15.49 6.89
N GLY A 81 9.22 -14.99 5.71
CA GLY A 81 8.14 -15.52 4.87
C GLY A 81 6.82 -14.78 5.11
N GLU A 82 5.86 -15.00 4.23
CA GLU A 82 4.54 -14.37 4.29
C GLU A 82 3.54 -15.31 4.97
N ALA A 83 2.74 -14.74 5.88
CA ALA A 83 1.64 -15.42 6.57
C ALA A 83 0.31 -15.03 5.93
N ARG A 84 -0.58 -16.02 5.74
CA ARG A 84 -2.00 -15.78 5.52
C ARG A 84 -2.74 -16.03 6.82
N VAL A 85 -3.65 -15.12 7.19
CA VAL A 85 -4.38 -15.17 8.46
C VAL A 85 -5.87 -15.08 8.17
N TRP A 86 -6.64 -16.06 8.65
CA TRP A 86 -8.09 -16.08 8.54
C TRP A 86 -8.71 -15.64 9.85
N TRP A 87 -9.65 -14.71 9.76
CA TRP A 87 -10.31 -14.10 10.90
C TRP A 87 -11.79 -14.42 10.90
N VAL A 88 -12.31 -14.79 12.08
CA VAL A 88 -13.74 -14.97 12.36
C VAL A 88 -14.10 -14.11 13.54
N ASP A 89 -15.05 -13.18 13.36
CA ASP A 89 -15.53 -12.32 14.44
C ASP A 89 -14.41 -11.57 15.19
N GLY A 90 -13.38 -11.12 14.45
CA GLY A 90 -12.20 -10.45 15.01
C GLY A 90 -11.11 -11.37 15.57
N GLU A 91 -11.34 -12.68 15.60
CA GLU A 91 -10.40 -13.68 16.11
C GLU A 91 -9.63 -14.38 14.98
N ALA A 92 -8.30 -14.43 15.09
CA ALA A 92 -7.47 -15.20 14.16
C ALA A 92 -7.67 -16.72 14.42
N VAL A 93 -8.34 -17.40 13.48
CA VAL A 93 -8.69 -18.83 13.61
C VAL A 93 -7.72 -19.75 12.86
N LEU A 94 -6.97 -19.22 11.89
CA LEU A 94 -5.97 -19.98 11.14
C LEU A 94 -4.84 -19.06 10.70
N VAL A 95 -3.61 -19.54 10.79
CA VAL A 95 -2.41 -18.91 10.22
C VAL A 95 -1.68 -19.95 9.38
N THR A 96 -1.39 -19.64 8.12
CA THR A 96 -0.62 -20.53 7.24
C THR A 96 0.50 -19.79 6.53
N ALA A 97 1.45 -20.56 5.99
CA ALA A 97 2.41 -20.07 5.01
C ALA A 97 1.71 -19.56 3.74
N HIS A 98 2.40 -18.68 3.01
CA HIS A 98 2.06 -18.34 1.64
C HIS A 98 2.17 -19.58 0.71
N PRO A 99 1.25 -19.80 -0.24
CA PRO A 99 1.25 -20.96 -1.13
C PRO A 99 2.50 -21.07 -2.02
N ASP A 100 3.13 -19.95 -2.38
CA ASP A 100 4.38 -19.97 -3.17
C ASP A 100 5.60 -20.37 -2.33
N THR A 101 5.48 -20.34 -1.00
CA THR A 101 6.54 -20.72 -0.06
C THR A 101 5.96 -21.56 1.09
N PRO A 102 5.38 -22.74 0.82
CA PRO A 102 4.60 -23.50 1.79
C PRO A 102 5.44 -24.01 2.98
N ASP A 103 6.75 -24.12 2.80
CA ASP A 103 7.70 -24.55 3.83
C ASP A 103 8.11 -23.40 4.79
N ARG A 104 7.86 -22.14 4.40
CA ARG A 104 8.14 -20.97 5.23
C ARG A 104 6.91 -20.67 6.10
N ARG A 105 6.93 -21.12 7.35
CA ARG A 105 5.84 -20.97 8.32
C ARG A 105 6.16 -19.88 9.34
N PRO A 106 5.97 -18.58 9.00
CA PRO A 106 6.18 -17.50 9.95
C PRO A 106 5.16 -17.54 11.10
N SER A 107 5.55 -17.00 12.26
CA SER A 107 4.68 -16.74 13.40
C SER A 107 4.56 -15.23 13.60
N PRO A 108 3.59 -14.55 12.96
CA PRO A 108 3.45 -13.10 13.03
C PRO A 108 2.90 -12.64 14.38
N GLU A 109 3.30 -11.43 14.81
CA GLU A 109 2.64 -10.72 15.91
C GLU A 109 1.29 -10.17 15.44
N LEU A 110 0.21 -10.60 16.07
CA LEU A 110 -1.17 -10.28 15.67
C LEU A 110 -1.92 -9.21 16.48
N PRO A 111 -1.54 -8.78 17.70
CA PRO A 111 -2.39 -7.86 18.49
C PRO A 111 -2.82 -6.58 17.79
N SER A 112 -1.90 -5.90 17.08
CA SER A 112 -2.22 -4.66 16.35
C SER A 112 -3.14 -4.91 15.14
N VAL A 113 -2.94 -6.02 14.43
CA VAL A 113 -3.78 -6.43 13.29
C VAL A 113 -5.17 -6.84 13.79
N ARG A 114 -5.25 -7.57 14.90
CA ARG A 114 -6.50 -7.97 15.55
C ARG A 114 -7.37 -6.77 15.89
N GLU A 115 -6.78 -5.73 16.49
CA GLU A 115 -7.52 -4.51 16.81
C GLU A 115 -8.09 -3.85 15.55
N ALA A 116 -7.28 -3.78 14.47
CA ALA A 116 -7.72 -3.24 13.20
C ALA A 116 -8.85 -4.07 12.55
N VAL A 117 -8.73 -5.40 12.56
CA VAL A 117 -9.76 -6.31 12.04
C VAL A 117 -11.05 -6.19 12.85
N GLY A 118 -10.96 -6.13 14.18
CA GLY A 118 -12.12 -5.96 15.06
C GLY A 118 -12.91 -4.68 14.76
N ARG A 119 -12.23 -3.56 14.44
CA ARG A 119 -12.88 -2.30 14.06
C ARG A 119 -13.66 -2.37 12.74
N LEU A 120 -13.39 -3.36 11.87
CA LEU A 120 -14.17 -3.54 10.65
C LEU A 120 -15.60 -4.03 10.93
N GLY A 121 -15.82 -4.70 12.08
CA GLY A 121 -17.12 -5.28 12.42
C GLY A 121 -17.59 -6.37 11.44
N LEU A 122 -16.65 -6.95 10.68
CA LEU A 122 -16.93 -8.00 9.70
C LEU A 122 -16.75 -9.37 10.32
N ARG A 123 -17.68 -10.29 10.00
CA ARG A 123 -17.61 -11.67 10.46
C ARG A 123 -16.41 -12.43 9.87
N TRP A 124 -16.05 -12.16 8.61
CA TRP A 124 -15.00 -12.89 7.89
C TRP A 124 -14.00 -11.92 7.25
N VAL A 125 -12.71 -12.15 7.50
CA VAL A 125 -11.59 -11.45 6.85
C VAL A 125 -10.50 -12.47 6.50
N THR A 126 -9.91 -12.34 5.31
CA THR A 126 -8.88 -13.27 4.76
C THR A 126 -7.75 -12.51 4.09
#